data_AF-A0A0H2YQ71-F1
#
_entry.id   AF-A0A0H2YQ71-F1
#
_cell.length_a   1.000
_cell.length_b   1.000
_cell.length_c   1.000
_cell.angle_alpha   90.00
_cell.angle_beta   90.00
_cell.angle_gamma   90.00
#
_symmetry.space_group_name_H-M   'P 1'
#
loop_
_entity.id
_entity.type
_entity.pdbx_description
1 polymer ?
#
loop_
_entity_poly.entity_id
_entity_poly.type
_entity_poly.pdbx_seq_one_letter_code
_entity_poly.pdbx_strand_id
1 'polypeptide(L)'
;MRRTKLVCTIGPASENEEILTKIIEAGMNASRHNFSHGDHEEHKGRMVKVREISKKLGKEVAILLDTKGPEIRTGKFEPSKVELTAGTEFTIYAGAEDVIGDTTKCSVTYAGLAKDVKAGDTILIDDGLVGLEVVSVEGNAVKCVVRNTGLVGTHKGVNVPGVSIKLPAMTDKDRADLIFGCEMGVNMVAASFIRKAEDVKAIREVLIANGGADIQIFSKIENQEGVDNIDAIIEASDGIMVARGDLGVEIPMEDVPSVQKMIIEKCNNAGKPVITATQMLDSMMRNPRPTRAEVSDVTNAILDGTDAIMLSGESANGSWPVEAVETMVKIATKSEEMLSYELASSKAKKHIPAVPGVISRAACNAAHELKSAAIVSLTQSGATAKRISQCRPDAPIVTVTPNERVAKKVALCFGVYPVVAENATMENAVEIAKNAGFVKANDTAVVVAGVPANEGNTNIVKVEVVK
;
A
#
# COMPACT_ATOMS: atom_id res chain seq x y z
N MET A 1 -3.05 22.14 2.99
CA MET A 1 -2.04 21.16 2.53
C MET A 1 -2.65 19.78 2.63
N ARG A 2 -2.53 18.92 1.61
CA ARG A 2 -3.16 17.58 1.57
C ARG A 2 -2.53 16.59 2.55
N ARG A 3 -3.31 16.07 3.50
CA ARG A 3 -2.85 15.14 4.53
C ARG A 3 -2.73 13.71 4.02
N THR A 4 -3.73 13.18 3.32
CA THR A 4 -3.71 11.85 2.71
C THR A 4 -2.59 11.77 1.67
N LYS A 5 -1.85 10.67 1.65
CA LYS A 5 -0.70 10.46 0.78
C LYS A 5 -1.09 9.76 -0.51
N LEU A 6 -0.28 9.95 -1.55
CA LEU A 6 -0.55 9.39 -2.86
C LEU A 6 0.60 8.48 -3.31
N VAL A 7 0.26 7.22 -3.60
CA VAL A 7 1.16 6.24 -4.21
C VAL A 7 0.79 6.13 -5.69
N CYS A 8 1.75 6.33 -6.60
CA CYS A 8 1.51 6.17 -8.03
C CYS A 8 2.40 5.06 -8.59
N THR A 9 1.81 4.12 -9.32
CA THR A 9 2.57 3.10 -10.03
C THR A 9 3.23 3.71 -11.27
N ILE A 10 4.54 3.50 -11.42
CA ILE A 10 5.31 3.97 -12.57
C ILE A 10 5.34 2.88 -13.64
N GLY A 11 5.09 3.27 -14.88
CA GLY A 11 5.09 2.38 -16.04
C GLY A 11 5.23 3.15 -17.36
N PRO A 12 4.99 2.48 -18.51
CA PRO A 12 5.11 3.07 -19.85
C PRO A 12 4.47 4.45 -20.02
N ALA A 13 3.30 4.69 -19.41
CA ALA A 13 2.60 5.97 -19.52
C ALA A 13 3.25 7.10 -18.70
N SER A 14 4.09 6.78 -17.72
CA SER A 14 4.64 7.73 -16.75
C SER A 14 6.16 7.71 -16.58
N GLU A 15 6.90 6.88 -17.31
CA GLU A 15 8.35 6.72 -17.14
C GLU A 15 9.21 7.75 -17.88
N ASN A 16 8.63 8.57 -18.76
CA ASN A 16 9.35 9.67 -19.40
C ASN A 16 9.49 10.87 -18.44
N GLU A 17 10.54 11.67 -18.61
CA GLU A 17 10.89 12.75 -17.65
C GLU A 17 9.81 13.82 -17.55
N GLU A 18 9.17 14.20 -18.66
CA GLU A 18 8.14 15.25 -18.67
C GLU A 18 6.90 14.84 -17.85
N ILE A 19 6.36 13.65 -18.12
CA ILE A 19 5.18 13.15 -17.42
C ILE A 19 5.51 12.84 -15.95
N LEU A 20 6.67 12.24 -15.68
CA LEU A 20 7.07 11.95 -14.31
C LEU A 20 7.24 13.22 -13.47
N THR A 21 7.80 14.29 -14.06
CA THR A 21 7.88 15.62 -13.44
C THR A 21 6.50 16.13 -13.07
N LYS A 22 5.56 16.12 -14.03
CA LYS A 22 4.16 16.54 -13.79
C LYS A 22 3.48 15.72 -12.69
N ILE A 23 3.70 14.41 -12.64
CA ILE A 23 3.14 13.53 -11.60
C ILE A 23 3.72 13.86 -10.22
N ILE A 24 5.02 14.11 -10.11
CA ILE A 24 5.66 14.50 -8.85
C ILE A 24 5.13 15.87 -8.39
N GLU A 25 5.06 16.84 -9.29
CA GLU A 25 4.53 18.19 -9.00
C GLU A 25 3.05 18.17 -8.59
N ALA A 26 2.23 17.36 -9.27
CA ALA A 26 0.81 17.19 -8.96
C ALA A 26 0.60 16.60 -7.54
N GLY A 27 1.59 15.88 -7.01
CA GLY A 27 1.65 15.52 -5.60
C GLY A 27 1.82 14.02 -5.33
N MET A 28 2.58 13.30 -6.14
CA MET A 28 3.01 11.94 -5.78
C MET A 28 3.89 11.97 -4.51
N ASN A 29 3.62 11.06 -3.54
CA ASN A 29 4.44 10.88 -2.33
C ASN A 29 5.30 9.61 -2.38
N ALA A 30 4.85 8.59 -3.09
CA ALA A 30 5.67 7.40 -3.35
C ALA A 30 5.46 6.87 -4.77
N SER A 31 6.56 6.45 -5.39
CA SER A 31 6.53 5.70 -6.64
C SER A 31 6.44 4.20 -6.35
N ARG A 32 5.40 3.55 -6.86
CA ARG A 32 5.26 2.09 -6.82
C ARG A 32 5.87 1.47 -8.07
N HIS A 33 6.67 0.43 -7.89
CA HIS A 33 7.27 -0.37 -8.94
C HIS A 33 6.73 -1.79 -8.83
N ASN A 34 5.89 -2.20 -9.80
CA ASN A 34 5.21 -3.49 -9.80
C ASN A 34 6.08 -4.56 -10.46
N PHE A 35 6.66 -5.48 -9.67
CA PHE A 35 7.57 -6.52 -10.17
C PHE A 35 6.86 -7.74 -10.77
N SER A 36 5.53 -7.73 -10.84
CA SER A 36 4.78 -8.65 -11.72
C SER A 36 5.07 -8.41 -13.21
N HIS A 37 5.60 -7.23 -13.56
CA HIS A 37 5.96 -6.82 -14.92
C HIS A 37 7.34 -6.16 -14.97
N GLY A 38 7.98 -6.21 -16.13
CA GLY A 38 9.32 -5.65 -16.35
C GLY A 38 10.43 -6.46 -15.66
N ASP A 39 11.66 -6.16 -16.04
CA ASP A 39 12.87 -6.72 -15.43
C ASP A 39 13.57 -5.73 -14.49
N HIS A 40 14.65 -6.19 -13.85
CA HIS A 40 15.41 -5.37 -12.90
C HIS A 40 16.05 -4.13 -13.55
N GLU A 41 16.47 -4.20 -14.82
CA GLU A 41 17.08 -3.05 -15.51
C GLU A 41 16.04 -1.98 -15.86
N GLU A 42 14.84 -2.37 -16.31
CA GLU A 42 13.73 -1.45 -16.47
C GLU A 42 13.38 -0.74 -15.15
N HIS A 43 13.22 -1.49 -14.06
CA HIS A 43 12.89 -0.92 -12.76
C HIS A 43 13.99 -0.01 -12.23
N LYS A 44 15.26 -0.38 -12.41
CA LYS A 44 16.41 0.46 -12.08
C LYS A 44 16.35 1.81 -12.79
N GLY A 45 16.11 1.81 -14.10
CA GLY A 45 15.98 3.04 -14.89
C GLY A 45 14.86 3.95 -14.38
N ARG A 46 13.69 3.38 -14.06
CA ARG A 46 12.56 4.12 -13.48
C ARG A 46 12.91 4.70 -12.10
N MET A 47 13.50 3.91 -11.21
CA MET A 47 13.86 4.33 -9.84
C MET A 47 14.91 5.44 -9.82
N VAL A 48 15.94 5.35 -10.68
CA VAL A 48 16.96 6.41 -10.82
C VAL A 48 16.31 7.72 -11.25
N LYS A 49 15.45 7.68 -12.26
CA LYS A 49 14.77 8.87 -12.77
C LYS A 49 13.86 9.53 -11.73
N VAL A 50 13.12 8.72 -10.94
CA VAL A 50 12.32 9.23 -9.81
C VAL A 50 13.20 9.99 -8.83
N ARG A 51 14.37 9.46 -8.45
CA ARG A 51 15.30 10.12 -7.52
C ARG A 51 15.84 11.43 -8.07
N GLU A 52 16.24 11.44 -9.34
CA GLU A 52 16.79 12.64 -9.98
C GLU A 52 15.76 13.75 -10.03
N ILE A 53 14.54 13.46 -10.51
CA ILE A 53 13.48 14.46 -10.64
C ILE A 53 13.00 14.93 -9.26
N SER A 54 12.77 14.00 -8.32
CA SER A 54 12.34 14.37 -6.96
C SER A 54 13.36 15.27 -6.27
N LYS A 55 14.67 15.00 -6.43
CA LYS A 55 15.74 15.88 -5.95
C LYS A 55 15.74 17.24 -6.63
N LYS A 56 15.60 17.30 -7.97
CA LYS A 56 15.49 18.58 -8.72
C LYS A 56 14.32 19.43 -8.22
N LEU A 57 13.20 18.80 -7.86
CA LEU A 57 11.99 19.47 -7.39
C LEU A 57 11.97 19.75 -5.87
N GLY A 58 12.99 19.29 -5.12
CA GLY A 58 13.01 19.40 -3.65
C GLY A 58 11.86 18.65 -2.99
N LYS A 59 11.47 17.50 -3.53
CA LYS A 59 10.38 16.65 -3.03
C LYS A 59 10.92 15.34 -2.50
N GLU A 60 10.49 14.95 -1.30
CA GLU A 60 10.79 13.63 -0.74
C GLU A 60 9.80 12.59 -1.27
N VAL A 61 10.14 11.96 -2.40
CA VAL A 61 9.36 10.86 -2.97
C VAL A 61 9.99 9.54 -2.56
N ALA A 62 9.21 8.71 -1.88
CA ALA A 62 9.66 7.38 -1.47
C ALA A 62 9.50 6.35 -2.61
N ILE A 63 10.32 5.31 -2.59
CA ILE A 63 10.26 4.21 -3.57
C ILE A 63 9.68 2.96 -2.89
N LEU A 64 8.61 2.43 -3.46
CA LEU A 64 7.92 1.22 -3.03
C LEU A 64 8.08 0.13 -4.09
N LEU A 65 8.74 -0.97 -3.72
CA LEU A 65 8.81 -2.20 -4.52
C LEU A 65 7.59 -3.05 -4.20
N ASP A 66 6.80 -3.45 -5.19
CA ASP A 66 5.67 -4.37 -5.00
C ASP A 66 6.03 -5.73 -5.60
N THR A 67 6.13 -6.75 -4.75
CA THR A 67 6.50 -8.11 -5.14
C THR A 67 5.40 -8.77 -5.95
N LYS A 68 5.73 -9.72 -6.82
CA LYS A 68 4.71 -10.50 -7.54
C LYS A 68 3.93 -11.38 -6.58
N GLY A 69 4.64 -12.04 -5.67
CA GLY A 69 4.09 -12.97 -4.70
C GLY A 69 3.78 -14.36 -5.26
N PRO A 70 3.50 -15.30 -4.37
CA PRO A 70 3.10 -16.65 -4.72
C PRO A 70 1.62 -16.67 -5.14
N GLU A 71 1.34 -17.04 -6.39
CA GLU A 71 0.00 -17.11 -6.95
C GLU A 71 -0.17 -18.40 -7.78
N ILE A 72 -1.40 -18.91 -7.84
CA ILE A 72 -1.75 -20.03 -8.71
C ILE A 72 -2.17 -19.47 -10.06
N ARG A 73 -1.64 -20.03 -11.15
CA ARG A 73 -2.04 -19.67 -12.52
C ARG A 73 -2.41 -20.89 -13.33
N THR A 74 -3.26 -20.69 -14.33
CA THR A 74 -3.50 -21.70 -15.36
C THR A 74 -2.27 -21.92 -16.23
N GLY A 75 -2.12 -23.14 -16.75
CA GLY A 75 -1.13 -23.48 -17.76
C GLY A 75 -1.49 -22.93 -19.15
N LYS A 76 -0.92 -23.53 -20.20
CA LYS A 76 -1.20 -23.13 -21.58
C LYS A 76 -2.55 -23.67 -22.04
N PHE A 77 -3.29 -22.89 -22.82
CA PHE A 77 -4.48 -23.31 -23.54
C PHE A 77 -4.24 -23.33 -25.05
N GLU A 78 -4.89 -24.26 -25.74
CA GLU A 78 -4.93 -24.32 -27.22
C GLU A 78 -6.36 -24.63 -27.70
N PRO A 79 -7.06 -23.67 -28.32
CA PRO A 79 -6.64 -22.29 -28.62
C PRO A 79 -6.39 -21.46 -27.34
N SER A 80 -5.64 -20.35 -27.46
CA SER A 80 -5.14 -19.56 -26.31
C SER A 80 -6.22 -19.00 -25.36
N LYS A 81 -7.46 -18.95 -25.84
CA LYS A 81 -8.67 -18.74 -25.05
C LYS A 81 -9.74 -19.73 -25.48
N VAL A 82 -10.44 -20.29 -24.51
CA VAL A 82 -11.59 -21.18 -24.71
C VAL A 82 -12.77 -20.70 -23.88
N GLU A 83 -13.98 -20.96 -24.36
CA GLU A 83 -15.20 -20.70 -23.60
C GLU A 83 -15.63 -21.95 -22.85
N LEU A 84 -15.73 -21.86 -21.53
CA LEU A 84 -16.32 -22.90 -20.70
C LEU A 84 -17.81 -22.67 -20.62
N THR A 85 -18.61 -23.73 -20.75
CA THR A 85 -20.08 -23.66 -20.72
C THR A 85 -20.59 -24.06 -19.34
N ALA A 86 -21.53 -23.30 -18.78
CA ALA A 86 -22.15 -23.66 -17.51
C ALA A 86 -22.76 -25.08 -17.51
N GLY A 87 -22.55 -25.82 -16.42
CA GLY A 87 -23.04 -27.18 -16.21
C GLY A 87 -22.17 -28.28 -16.81
N THR A 88 -21.12 -27.95 -17.57
CA THR A 88 -20.20 -28.97 -18.12
C THR A 88 -19.15 -29.38 -17.10
N GLU A 89 -18.63 -30.59 -17.27
CA GLU A 89 -17.47 -31.07 -16.51
C GLU A 89 -16.19 -30.39 -16.99
N PHE A 90 -15.30 -30.09 -16.05
CA PHE A 90 -13.98 -29.51 -16.33
C PHE A 90 -12.97 -30.04 -15.33
N THR A 91 -11.81 -30.51 -15.80
CA THR A 91 -10.78 -31.10 -14.94
C THR A 91 -9.53 -30.22 -14.84
N ILE A 92 -9.15 -29.85 -13.62
CA ILE A 92 -7.88 -29.16 -13.35
C ILE A 92 -6.82 -30.18 -12.94
N TYR A 93 -5.70 -30.22 -13.65
CA TYR A 93 -4.52 -31.02 -13.28
C TYR A 93 -3.51 -30.17 -12.51
N ALA A 94 -3.33 -30.48 -11.22
CA ALA A 94 -2.39 -29.78 -10.35
C ALA A 94 -0.93 -30.11 -10.69
N GLY A 95 -0.13 -29.09 -11.04
CA GLY A 95 1.31 -29.20 -11.27
C GLY A 95 1.72 -30.00 -12.51
N ALA A 96 0.80 -30.20 -13.47
CA ALA A 96 1.05 -30.97 -14.68
C ALA A 96 1.21 -30.03 -15.89
N GLU A 97 2.34 -29.32 -15.98
CA GLU A 97 2.56 -28.28 -16.99
C GLU A 97 2.44 -28.76 -18.45
N ASP A 98 2.65 -30.05 -18.70
CA ASP A 98 2.50 -30.68 -20.02
C ASP A 98 1.03 -30.82 -20.46
N VAL A 99 0.06 -30.65 -19.55
CA VAL A 99 -1.36 -30.66 -19.91
C VAL A 99 -1.73 -29.32 -20.53
N ILE A 100 -1.97 -29.35 -21.84
CA ILE A 100 -2.54 -28.25 -22.61
C ILE A 100 -4.05 -28.18 -22.33
N GLY A 101 -4.51 -27.00 -21.97
CA GLY A 101 -5.90 -26.72 -21.66
C GLY A 101 -6.77 -26.58 -22.90
N ASP A 102 -7.99 -27.08 -22.79
CA ASP A 102 -9.06 -27.02 -23.78
C ASP A 102 -10.41 -26.80 -23.05
N THR A 103 -11.55 -27.06 -23.67
CA THR A 103 -12.87 -26.90 -23.05
C THR A 103 -13.20 -27.92 -21.96
N THR A 104 -12.37 -28.96 -21.77
CA THR A 104 -12.61 -30.09 -20.86
C THR A 104 -11.59 -30.17 -19.73
N LYS A 105 -10.41 -29.58 -19.89
CA LYS A 105 -9.33 -29.63 -18.89
C LYS A 105 -8.37 -28.46 -18.98
N CYS A 106 -7.59 -28.25 -17.92
CA CYS A 106 -6.35 -27.46 -17.96
C CYS A 106 -5.37 -27.91 -16.88
N SER A 107 -4.14 -27.39 -16.92
CA SER A 107 -3.20 -27.47 -15.81
C SER A 107 -3.20 -26.20 -14.97
N VAL A 108 -2.70 -26.31 -13.74
CA VAL A 108 -2.33 -25.16 -12.91
C VAL A 108 -0.90 -25.29 -12.40
N THR A 109 -0.26 -24.15 -12.16
CA THR A 109 1.14 -24.08 -11.70
C THR A 109 1.37 -24.68 -10.32
N TYR A 110 0.34 -24.74 -9.47
CA TYR A 110 0.47 -25.22 -8.10
C TYR A 110 0.15 -26.72 -7.98
N ALA A 111 1.19 -27.53 -7.83
CA ALA A 111 1.07 -28.99 -7.64
C ALA A 111 0.32 -29.40 -6.36
N GLY A 112 0.29 -28.52 -5.36
CA GLY A 112 -0.41 -28.77 -4.09
C GLY A 112 -1.92 -28.63 -4.15
N LEU A 113 -2.50 -28.07 -5.23
CA LEU A 113 -3.92 -27.71 -5.29
C LEU A 113 -4.83 -28.89 -4.94
N ALA A 114 -4.57 -30.06 -5.53
CA ALA A 114 -5.35 -31.28 -5.30
C ALA A 114 -5.33 -31.76 -3.83
N LYS A 115 -4.35 -31.35 -3.02
CA LYS A 115 -4.27 -31.70 -1.60
C LYS A 115 -4.97 -30.69 -0.70
N ASP A 116 -5.18 -29.48 -1.21
CA ASP A 116 -5.73 -28.37 -0.43
C ASP A 116 -7.25 -28.26 -0.62
N VAL A 117 -7.79 -28.65 -1.78
CA VAL A 117 -9.23 -28.60 -2.08
C VAL A 117 -9.96 -29.91 -1.78
N LYS A 118 -11.26 -29.82 -1.52
CA LYS A 118 -12.20 -30.93 -1.32
C LYS A 118 -13.49 -30.70 -2.10
N ALA A 119 -14.33 -31.73 -2.18
CA ALA A 119 -15.66 -31.63 -2.78
C ALA A 119 -16.50 -30.52 -2.12
N GLY A 120 -17.14 -29.68 -2.95
CA GLY A 120 -17.90 -28.51 -2.53
C GLY A 120 -17.11 -27.20 -2.50
N ASP A 121 -15.77 -27.24 -2.58
CA ASP A 121 -14.98 -26.02 -2.65
C ASP A 121 -15.16 -25.31 -4.00
N THR A 122 -14.97 -23.99 -4.01
CA THR A 122 -15.06 -23.16 -5.21
C THR A 122 -13.66 -22.83 -5.71
N ILE A 123 -13.45 -22.95 -7.02
CA ILE A 123 -12.25 -22.47 -7.71
C ILE A 123 -12.67 -21.39 -8.71
N LEU A 124 -12.02 -20.25 -8.65
CA LEU A 124 -12.26 -19.10 -9.51
C LEU A 124 -11.09 -18.92 -10.47
N ILE A 125 -11.38 -18.63 -11.74
CA ILE A 125 -10.38 -18.39 -12.79
C ILE A 125 -10.58 -16.99 -13.37
N ASP A 126 -9.45 -16.30 -13.61
CA ASP A 126 -9.38 -14.96 -14.21
C ASP A 126 -10.16 -13.93 -13.38
N ASP A 127 -9.72 -13.73 -12.13
CA ASP A 127 -10.28 -12.77 -11.18
C ASP A 127 -11.78 -12.99 -10.90
N GLY A 128 -12.20 -14.26 -10.84
CA GLY A 128 -13.60 -14.63 -10.59
C GLY A 128 -14.49 -14.65 -11.83
N LEU A 129 -13.95 -14.43 -13.03
CA LEU A 129 -14.74 -14.44 -14.27
C LEU A 129 -15.43 -15.79 -14.50
N VAL A 130 -14.75 -16.90 -14.21
CA VAL A 130 -15.33 -18.25 -14.29
C VAL A 130 -15.20 -18.97 -12.96
N GLY A 131 -16.33 -19.41 -12.42
CA GLY A 131 -16.41 -20.23 -11.22
C GLY A 131 -16.57 -21.70 -11.55
N LEU A 132 -15.84 -22.53 -10.80
CA LEU A 132 -15.87 -23.98 -10.83
C LEU A 132 -16.22 -24.49 -9.43
N GLU A 133 -17.03 -25.53 -9.33
CA GLU A 133 -17.24 -26.24 -8.07
C GLU A 133 -16.57 -27.61 -8.12
N VAL A 134 -15.75 -27.91 -7.12
CA VAL A 134 -15.05 -29.18 -7.00
C VAL A 134 -16.06 -30.30 -6.69
N VAL A 135 -16.09 -31.32 -7.53
CA VAL A 135 -16.92 -32.52 -7.36
C VAL A 135 -16.13 -33.61 -6.64
N SER A 136 -14.89 -33.85 -7.06
CA SER A 136 -14.01 -34.88 -6.49
C SER A 136 -12.55 -34.62 -6.84
N VAL A 137 -11.66 -35.28 -6.11
CA VAL A 137 -10.22 -35.23 -6.37
C VAL A 137 -9.68 -36.65 -6.52
N GLU A 138 -8.97 -36.91 -7.62
CA GLU A 138 -8.34 -38.19 -7.93
C GLU A 138 -6.88 -37.96 -8.30
N GLY A 139 -5.95 -38.28 -7.38
CA GLY A 139 -4.53 -38.02 -7.59
C GLY A 139 -4.26 -36.51 -7.71
N ASN A 140 -3.79 -36.05 -8.87
CA ASN A 140 -3.63 -34.62 -9.17
C ASN A 140 -4.76 -34.03 -10.02
N ALA A 141 -5.78 -34.81 -10.36
CA ALA A 141 -6.94 -34.36 -11.12
C ALA A 141 -8.05 -33.90 -10.17
N VAL A 142 -8.37 -32.61 -10.23
CA VAL A 142 -9.50 -31.97 -9.53
C VAL A 142 -10.65 -31.89 -10.52
N LYS A 143 -11.66 -32.72 -10.34
CA LYS A 143 -12.85 -32.76 -11.21
C LYS A 143 -13.84 -31.71 -10.73
N CYS A 144 -14.27 -30.83 -11.62
CA CYS A 144 -15.17 -29.73 -11.31
C CYS A 144 -16.38 -29.70 -12.25
N VAL A 145 -17.42 -28.96 -11.84
CA VAL A 145 -18.51 -28.51 -12.71
C VAL A 145 -18.40 -27.01 -12.89
N VAL A 146 -18.51 -26.54 -14.13
CA VAL A 146 -18.52 -25.12 -14.47
C VAL A 146 -19.82 -24.48 -13.98
N ARG A 147 -19.73 -23.41 -13.19
CA ARG A 147 -20.90 -22.76 -12.58
C ARG A 147 -21.45 -21.62 -13.43
N ASN A 148 -20.63 -20.97 -14.25
CA ASN A 148 -21.06 -19.93 -15.19
C ASN A 148 -20.27 -19.99 -16.49
N THR A 149 -20.90 -19.58 -17.60
CA THR A 149 -20.24 -19.52 -18.90
C THR A 149 -19.26 -18.34 -18.96
N GLY A 150 -18.06 -18.57 -19.48
CA GLY A 150 -17.07 -17.51 -19.64
C GLY A 150 -15.77 -17.98 -20.29
N LEU A 151 -14.93 -17.01 -20.66
CA LEU A 151 -13.65 -17.28 -21.32
C LEU A 151 -12.56 -17.54 -20.28
N VAL A 152 -11.80 -18.62 -20.48
CA VAL A 152 -10.55 -18.90 -19.76
C VAL A 152 -9.39 -18.93 -20.75
N GLY A 153 -8.18 -18.70 -20.28
CA GLY A 153 -7.01 -18.70 -21.14
C GLY A 153 -5.72 -18.99 -20.42
N THR A 154 -4.62 -18.83 -21.15
CA THR A 154 -3.27 -19.09 -20.66
C THR A 154 -2.84 -18.13 -19.55
N HIS A 155 -2.24 -18.67 -18.49
CA HIS A 155 -1.61 -17.92 -17.39
C HIS A 155 -2.53 -16.95 -16.65
N LYS A 156 -3.82 -17.30 -16.54
CA LYS A 156 -4.80 -16.54 -15.75
C LYS A 156 -4.71 -16.91 -14.28
N GLY A 157 -5.01 -15.95 -13.40
CA GLY A 157 -5.05 -16.16 -11.96
C GLY A 157 -6.08 -17.22 -11.58
N VAL A 158 -5.76 -18.01 -10.56
CA VAL A 158 -6.64 -19.01 -9.97
C VAL A 158 -6.74 -18.75 -8.47
N ASN A 159 -7.96 -18.57 -8.00
CA ASN A 159 -8.29 -18.25 -6.62
C ASN A 159 -9.15 -19.38 -6.04
N VAL A 160 -9.01 -19.64 -4.73
CA VAL A 160 -9.72 -20.74 -4.06
C VAL A 160 -10.31 -20.24 -2.74
N PRO A 161 -11.42 -19.47 -2.81
CA PRO A 161 -12.01 -18.83 -1.64
C PRO A 161 -12.31 -19.82 -0.51
N GLY A 162 -11.98 -19.44 0.71
CA GLY A 162 -12.24 -20.25 1.91
C GLY A 162 -11.32 -21.46 2.11
N VAL A 163 -10.29 -21.63 1.27
CA VAL A 163 -9.31 -22.72 1.38
C VAL A 163 -7.93 -22.16 1.73
N SER A 164 -7.29 -22.70 2.77
CA SER A 164 -5.90 -22.34 3.10
C SER A 164 -4.94 -23.03 2.14
N ILE A 165 -4.49 -22.25 1.16
CA ILE A 165 -3.52 -22.68 0.14
C ILE A 165 -2.11 -22.68 0.74
N LYS A 166 -1.38 -23.79 0.62
CA LYS A 166 -0.04 -23.96 1.22
C LYS A 166 1.08 -23.52 0.28
N LEU A 167 0.96 -22.31 -0.25
CA LEU A 167 2.05 -21.66 -0.98
C LEU A 167 3.16 -21.18 -0.02
N PRO A 168 4.43 -21.10 -0.46
CA PRO A 168 5.50 -20.51 0.34
C PRO A 168 5.23 -19.02 0.62
N ALA A 169 5.96 -18.42 1.56
CA ALA A 169 5.82 -16.99 1.87
C ALA A 169 6.22 -16.06 0.69
N MET A 170 7.13 -16.53 -0.15
CA MET A 170 7.63 -15.83 -1.33
C MET A 170 8.16 -16.83 -2.35
N THR A 171 8.18 -16.44 -3.63
CA THR A 171 8.82 -17.22 -4.71
C THR A 171 10.32 -16.94 -4.81
N ASP A 172 11.06 -17.72 -5.60
CA ASP A 172 12.47 -17.43 -5.90
C ASP A 172 12.65 -16.10 -6.64
N LYS A 173 11.67 -15.76 -7.50
CA LYS A 173 11.62 -14.45 -8.15
C LYS A 173 11.46 -13.33 -7.12
N ASP A 174 10.52 -13.47 -6.19
CA ASP A 174 10.32 -12.46 -5.14
C ASP A 174 11.59 -12.29 -4.30
N ARG A 175 12.28 -13.38 -3.96
CA ARG A 175 13.57 -13.31 -3.25
C ARG A 175 14.59 -12.50 -4.05
N ALA A 176 14.72 -12.75 -5.36
CA ALA A 176 15.61 -11.98 -6.23
C ALA A 176 15.21 -10.50 -6.30
N ASP A 177 13.91 -10.21 -6.39
CA ASP A 177 13.38 -8.85 -6.40
C ASP A 177 13.66 -8.11 -5.08
N LEU A 178 13.56 -8.78 -3.93
CA LEU A 178 13.88 -8.22 -2.61
C LEU A 178 15.37 -7.89 -2.48
N ILE A 179 16.25 -8.78 -2.95
CA ILE A 179 17.70 -8.55 -2.96
C ILE A 179 18.02 -7.33 -3.83
N PHE A 180 17.47 -7.28 -5.05
CA PHE A 180 17.58 -6.12 -5.93
C PHE A 180 17.05 -4.83 -5.27
N GLY A 181 15.92 -4.91 -4.56
CA GLY A 181 15.38 -3.79 -3.78
C GLY A 181 16.33 -3.28 -2.71
N CYS A 182 17.07 -4.18 -2.04
CA CYS A 182 18.09 -3.83 -1.06
C CYS A 182 19.27 -3.12 -1.73
N GLU A 183 19.77 -3.65 -2.84
CA GLU A 183 20.86 -3.04 -3.64
C GLU A 183 20.47 -1.65 -4.14
N MET A 184 19.23 -1.50 -4.61
CA MET A 184 18.71 -0.22 -5.07
C MET A 184 18.43 0.75 -3.92
N GLY A 185 18.28 0.28 -2.68
CA GLY A 185 17.92 1.11 -1.53
C GLY A 185 16.49 1.64 -1.60
N VAL A 186 15.53 0.77 -1.91
CA VAL A 186 14.10 1.12 -1.86
C VAL A 186 13.68 1.46 -0.43
N ASN A 187 12.62 2.24 -0.26
CA ASN A 187 12.16 2.64 1.08
C ASN A 187 11.17 1.64 1.68
N MET A 188 10.38 1.01 0.81
CA MET A 188 9.30 0.12 1.17
C MET A 188 9.23 -1.08 0.24
N VAL A 189 8.76 -2.20 0.78
CA VAL A 189 8.31 -3.38 0.05
C VAL A 189 6.84 -3.58 0.35
N ALA A 190 5.99 -3.60 -0.67
CA ALA A 190 4.65 -4.15 -0.60
C ALA A 190 4.71 -5.65 -0.91
N ALA A 191 4.45 -6.46 0.11
CA ALA A 191 4.57 -7.90 0.06
C ALA A 191 3.22 -8.54 -0.30
N SER A 192 3.18 -9.28 -1.40
CA SER A 192 1.95 -9.88 -1.95
C SER A 192 1.60 -11.20 -1.26
N PHE A 193 0.30 -11.49 -1.20
CA PHE A 193 -0.35 -12.67 -0.68
C PHE A 193 0.06 -13.06 0.74
N ILE A 194 0.25 -12.05 1.60
CA ILE A 194 0.56 -12.27 3.02
C ILE A 194 -0.66 -12.87 3.72
N ARG A 195 -0.48 -14.05 4.32
CA ARG A 195 -1.55 -14.79 5.02
C ARG A 195 -1.33 -14.82 6.53
N LYS A 196 -0.10 -14.68 6.99
CA LYS A 196 0.28 -14.82 8.41
C LYS A 196 1.55 -14.05 8.76
N ALA A 197 1.79 -13.86 10.06
CA ALA A 197 2.96 -13.15 10.56
C ALA A 197 4.29 -13.81 10.13
N GLU A 198 4.32 -15.13 9.97
CA GLU A 198 5.50 -15.88 9.54
C GLU A 198 5.94 -15.51 8.13
N ASP A 199 5.00 -15.19 7.24
CA ASP A 199 5.33 -14.74 5.88
C ASP A 199 6.07 -13.39 5.93
N VAL A 200 5.61 -12.49 6.80
CA VAL A 200 6.25 -11.18 7.04
C VAL A 200 7.65 -11.35 7.63
N LYS A 201 7.81 -12.26 8.60
CA LYS A 201 9.12 -12.57 9.21
C LYS A 201 10.09 -13.12 8.17
N ALA A 202 9.65 -14.02 7.28
CA ALA A 202 10.50 -14.55 6.21
C ALA A 202 11.00 -13.45 5.26
N ILE A 203 10.14 -12.48 4.89
CA ILE A 203 10.56 -11.31 4.11
C ILE A 203 11.54 -10.44 4.88
N ARG A 204 11.28 -10.20 6.17
CA ARG A 204 12.18 -9.45 7.04
C ARG A 204 13.57 -10.06 7.11
N GLU A 205 13.67 -11.38 7.23
CA GLU A 205 14.95 -12.10 7.26
C GLU A 205 15.74 -11.89 5.97
N VAL A 206 15.10 -11.97 4.80
CA VAL A 206 15.73 -11.69 3.51
C VAL A 206 16.24 -10.26 3.44
N LEU A 207 15.42 -9.28 3.84
CA LEU A 207 15.83 -7.87 3.83
C LEU A 207 17.02 -7.62 4.76
N ILE A 208 16.99 -8.13 5.99
CA ILE A 208 18.10 -7.98 6.95
C ILE A 208 19.39 -8.61 6.42
N ALA A 209 19.31 -9.83 5.88
CA ALA A 209 20.47 -10.54 5.37
C ALA A 209 21.17 -9.82 4.20
N ASN A 210 20.44 -8.93 3.50
CA ASN A 210 20.94 -8.18 2.34
C ASN A 210 21.09 -6.68 2.62
N GLY A 211 21.18 -6.26 3.90
CA GLY A 211 21.44 -4.88 4.28
C GLY A 211 20.25 -3.92 4.22
N GLY A 212 19.04 -4.45 4.00
CA GLY A 212 17.77 -3.71 3.94
C GLY A 212 16.99 -3.68 5.26
N ALA A 213 17.67 -3.71 6.42
CA ALA A 213 17.01 -3.77 7.73
C ALA A 213 16.06 -2.58 8.01
N ASP A 214 16.30 -1.44 7.38
CA ASP A 214 15.50 -0.21 7.49
C ASP A 214 14.34 -0.12 6.49
N ILE A 215 14.28 -1.03 5.51
CA ILE A 215 13.21 -1.10 4.51
C ILE A 215 11.91 -1.52 5.18
N GLN A 216 10.85 -0.75 4.95
CA GLN A 216 9.55 -1.04 5.54
C GLN A 216 8.80 -2.14 4.79
N ILE A 217 8.13 -3.04 5.52
CA ILE A 217 7.26 -4.06 4.92
C ILE A 217 5.79 -3.62 5.04
N PHE A 218 5.14 -3.40 3.91
CA PHE A 218 3.70 -3.22 3.78
C PHE A 218 3.08 -4.54 3.36
N SER A 219 2.39 -5.22 4.27
CA SER A 219 1.72 -6.48 3.91
C SER A 219 0.45 -6.20 3.12
N LYS A 220 0.33 -6.81 1.95
CA LYS A 220 -0.89 -6.73 1.14
C LYS A 220 -1.86 -7.79 1.63
N ILE A 221 -3.08 -7.34 1.97
CA ILE A 221 -4.18 -8.21 2.38
C ILE A 221 -5.06 -8.44 1.16
N GLU A 222 -4.96 -9.65 0.63
CA GLU A 222 -5.48 -10.05 -0.69
C GLU A 222 -6.37 -11.30 -0.60
N ASN A 223 -6.51 -11.94 0.56
CA ASN A 223 -7.30 -13.15 0.74
C ASN A 223 -7.90 -13.27 2.14
N GLN A 224 -8.82 -14.23 2.30
CA GLN A 224 -9.51 -14.50 3.56
C GLN A 224 -8.55 -14.82 4.72
N GLU A 225 -7.54 -15.66 4.51
CA GLU A 225 -6.60 -16.05 5.57
C GLU A 225 -5.81 -14.83 6.12
N GLY A 226 -5.46 -13.89 5.25
CA GLY A 226 -4.86 -12.62 5.63
C GLY A 226 -5.81 -11.71 6.43
N VAL A 227 -7.11 -11.74 6.15
CA VAL A 227 -8.13 -11.04 6.94
C VAL A 227 -8.28 -11.68 8.32
N ASP A 228 -8.34 -13.02 8.38
CA ASP A 228 -8.49 -13.77 9.62
C ASP A 228 -7.30 -13.56 10.57
N ASN A 229 -6.09 -13.47 10.01
CA ASN A 229 -4.84 -13.28 10.76
C ASN A 229 -4.40 -11.81 10.88
N ILE A 230 -5.27 -10.85 10.56
CA ILE A 230 -4.90 -9.44 10.39
C ILE A 230 -4.17 -8.84 11.59
N ASP A 231 -4.54 -9.21 12.83
CA ASP A 231 -3.92 -8.64 14.03
C ASP A 231 -2.43 -9.02 14.15
N ALA A 232 -2.11 -10.29 13.90
CA ALA A 232 -0.74 -10.79 13.93
C ALA A 232 0.10 -10.24 12.76
N ILE A 233 -0.52 -10.08 11.58
CA ILE A 233 0.12 -9.47 10.42
C ILE A 233 0.42 -8.00 10.71
N ILE A 234 -0.56 -7.24 11.21
CA ILE A 234 -0.36 -5.85 11.61
C ILE A 234 0.79 -5.76 12.60
N GLU A 235 0.88 -6.64 13.60
CA GLU A 235 1.98 -6.63 14.58
C GLU A 235 3.36 -6.84 13.93
N ALA A 236 3.48 -7.76 12.97
CA ALA A 236 4.74 -8.08 12.30
C ALA A 236 5.17 -7.06 11.21
N SER A 237 4.23 -6.32 10.62
CA SER A 237 4.48 -5.44 9.47
C SER A 237 4.81 -3.99 9.88
N ASP A 238 5.33 -3.17 8.95
CA ASP A 238 5.50 -1.73 9.17
C ASP A 238 4.28 -0.91 8.73
N GLY A 239 3.43 -1.50 7.89
CA GLY A 239 2.20 -0.94 7.36
C GLY A 239 1.40 -2.02 6.65
N ILE A 240 0.19 -1.67 6.19
CA ILE A 240 -0.71 -2.58 5.48
C ILE A 240 -1.15 -1.95 4.16
N MET A 241 -1.39 -2.78 3.16
CA MET A 241 -2.08 -2.38 1.94
C MET A 241 -3.37 -3.20 1.80
N VAL A 242 -4.51 -2.53 1.75
CA VAL A 242 -5.82 -3.13 1.48
C VAL A 242 -5.98 -3.25 -0.04
N ALA A 243 -5.73 -4.43 -0.60
CA ALA A 243 -5.74 -4.70 -2.03
C ALA A 243 -7.10 -5.29 -2.45
N ARG A 244 -8.04 -4.39 -2.74
CA ARG A 244 -9.48 -4.69 -2.85
C ARG A 244 -9.85 -5.51 -4.08
N GLY A 245 -9.06 -5.39 -5.16
CA GLY A 245 -9.23 -6.19 -6.37
C GLY A 245 -9.10 -7.67 -6.07
N ASP A 246 -7.91 -8.10 -5.63
CA ASP A 246 -7.66 -9.50 -5.27
C ASP A 246 -8.53 -9.96 -4.09
N LEU A 247 -8.67 -9.12 -3.06
CA LEU A 247 -9.49 -9.45 -1.90
C LEU A 247 -10.95 -9.71 -2.27
N GLY A 248 -11.53 -8.91 -3.18
CA GLY A 248 -12.91 -9.05 -3.62
C GLY A 248 -13.17 -10.30 -4.47
N VAL A 249 -12.12 -11.01 -4.89
CA VAL A 249 -12.23 -12.34 -5.51
C VAL A 249 -12.25 -13.45 -4.45
N GLU A 250 -11.54 -13.25 -3.33
CA GLU A 250 -11.32 -14.26 -2.28
C GLU A 250 -12.35 -14.23 -1.15
N ILE A 251 -13.09 -13.14 -0.97
CA ILE A 251 -14.14 -12.99 0.04
C ILE A 251 -15.46 -12.54 -0.61
N PRO A 252 -16.62 -12.73 0.06
CA PRO A 252 -17.88 -12.20 -0.45
C PRO A 252 -17.78 -10.70 -0.76
N MET A 253 -18.23 -10.29 -1.94
CA MET A 253 -18.05 -8.91 -2.43
C MET A 253 -18.71 -7.88 -1.50
N GLU A 254 -19.81 -8.25 -0.84
CA GLU A 254 -20.53 -7.44 0.14
C GLU A 254 -19.75 -7.22 1.44
N ASP A 255 -18.77 -8.08 1.76
CA ASP A 255 -17.96 -7.97 2.97
C ASP A 255 -16.76 -7.05 2.78
N VAL A 256 -16.27 -6.87 1.54
CA VAL A 256 -15.08 -6.05 1.21
C VAL A 256 -15.13 -4.65 1.84
N PRO A 257 -16.25 -3.88 1.78
CA PRO A 257 -16.30 -2.56 2.41
C PRO A 257 -16.12 -2.62 3.93
N SER A 258 -16.68 -3.65 4.59
CA SER A 258 -16.57 -3.81 6.04
C SER A 258 -15.14 -4.22 6.46
N VAL A 259 -14.51 -5.11 5.69
CA VAL A 259 -13.14 -5.56 5.91
C VAL A 259 -12.14 -4.43 5.71
N GLN A 260 -12.29 -3.59 4.67
CA GLN A 260 -11.48 -2.40 4.47
C GLN A 260 -11.51 -1.50 5.72
N LYS A 261 -12.72 -1.14 6.20
CA LYS A 261 -12.90 -0.27 7.37
C LYS A 261 -12.23 -0.86 8.61
N MET A 262 -12.44 -2.16 8.83
CA MET A 262 -11.85 -2.89 9.96
C MET A 262 -10.32 -2.88 9.91
N ILE A 263 -9.70 -3.17 8.75
CA ILE A 263 -8.24 -3.17 8.59
C ILE A 263 -7.68 -1.76 8.84
N ILE A 264 -8.29 -0.73 8.25
CA ILE A 264 -7.86 0.67 8.41
C ILE A 264 -7.94 1.09 9.89
N GLU A 265 -9.05 0.79 10.57
CA GLU A 265 -9.21 1.10 12.00
C GLU A 265 -8.14 0.42 12.85
N LYS A 266 -7.87 -0.87 12.61
CA LYS A 266 -6.82 -1.61 13.33
C LYS A 266 -5.43 -1.03 13.08
N CYS A 267 -5.11 -0.65 11.85
CA CYS A 267 -3.84 0.02 11.51
C CYS A 267 -3.70 1.37 12.23
N ASN A 268 -4.76 2.18 12.23
CA ASN A 268 -4.82 3.45 12.93
C ASN A 268 -4.60 3.28 14.44
N ASN A 269 -5.22 2.26 15.04
CA ASN A 269 -5.03 1.93 16.45
C ASN A 269 -3.59 1.45 16.75
N ALA A 270 -2.97 0.69 15.84
CA ALA A 270 -1.58 0.27 15.96
C ALA A 270 -0.57 1.40 15.67
N GLY A 271 -1.00 2.50 15.04
CA GLY A 271 -0.12 3.57 14.59
C GLY A 271 0.77 3.16 13.42
N LYS A 272 0.27 2.25 12.58
CA LYS A 272 0.95 1.77 11.39
C LYS A 272 0.24 2.30 10.15
N PRO A 273 0.96 2.87 9.16
CA PRO A 273 0.35 3.43 7.97
C PRO A 273 -0.39 2.37 7.17
N VAL A 274 -1.54 2.75 6.61
CA VAL A 274 -2.35 1.90 5.74
C VAL A 274 -2.60 2.55 4.37
N ILE A 275 -2.48 1.74 3.32
CA ILE A 275 -2.71 2.13 1.93
C ILE A 275 -4.00 1.47 1.45
N THR A 276 -4.95 2.25 0.93
CA THR A 276 -6.10 1.70 0.21
C THR A 276 -5.75 1.63 -1.28
N ALA A 277 -5.85 0.44 -1.86
CA ALA A 277 -5.30 0.14 -3.19
C ALA A 277 -6.32 -0.52 -4.12
N THR A 278 -6.00 -0.45 -5.42
CA THR A 278 -6.73 -1.01 -6.57
C THR A 278 -8.13 -0.41 -6.79
N GLN A 279 -8.58 -0.36 -8.05
CA GLN A 279 -9.92 0.15 -8.41
C GLN A 279 -10.27 1.53 -7.83
N MET A 280 -9.28 2.43 -7.71
CA MET A 280 -9.52 3.76 -7.15
C MET A 280 -10.12 4.70 -8.20
N LEU A 281 -9.46 4.83 -9.35
CA LEU A 281 -9.93 5.64 -10.49
C LEU A 281 -9.76 4.86 -11.81
N ASP A 282 -10.01 3.55 -11.81
CA ASP A 282 -9.73 2.64 -12.95
C ASP A 282 -10.28 3.15 -14.29
N SER A 283 -11.48 3.74 -14.28
CA SER A 283 -12.09 4.31 -15.48
C SER A 283 -11.21 5.38 -16.15
N MET A 284 -10.32 6.04 -15.39
CA MET A 284 -9.38 7.03 -15.90
C MET A 284 -8.22 6.45 -16.72
N MET A 285 -8.03 5.13 -16.72
CA MET A 285 -7.16 4.49 -17.71
C MET A 285 -7.62 4.77 -19.14
N ARG A 286 -8.94 4.91 -19.34
CA ARG A 286 -9.58 5.05 -20.65
C ARG A 286 -10.26 6.42 -20.82
N ASN A 287 -10.62 7.08 -19.74
CA ASN A 287 -11.40 8.32 -19.75
C ASN A 287 -10.68 9.47 -19.05
N PRO A 288 -10.86 10.74 -19.48
CA PRO A 288 -10.24 11.89 -18.82
C PRO A 288 -10.88 12.26 -17.47
N ARG A 289 -11.94 11.56 -17.05
CA ARG A 289 -12.68 11.83 -15.81
C ARG A 289 -13.14 10.53 -15.17
N PRO A 290 -13.15 10.44 -13.83
CA PRO A 290 -13.62 9.26 -13.13
C PRO A 290 -15.15 9.22 -13.10
N THR A 291 -15.68 8.07 -12.72
CA THR A 291 -17.09 7.90 -12.39
C THR A 291 -17.42 8.55 -11.04
N ARG A 292 -18.70 8.84 -10.80
CA ARG A 292 -19.17 9.30 -9.48
C ARG A 292 -18.98 8.24 -8.39
N ALA A 293 -19.06 6.97 -8.76
CA ALA A 293 -18.86 5.85 -7.85
C ALA A 293 -17.41 5.80 -7.35
N GLU A 294 -16.44 5.91 -8.25
CA GLU A 294 -15.01 5.99 -7.90
C GLU A 294 -14.70 7.20 -7.00
N VAL A 295 -15.25 8.38 -7.31
CA VAL A 295 -15.09 9.57 -6.45
C VAL A 295 -15.63 9.30 -5.04
N SER A 296 -16.81 8.68 -4.93
CA SER A 296 -17.41 8.30 -3.65
C SER A 296 -16.54 7.28 -2.90
N ASP A 297 -16.00 6.30 -3.61
CA ASP A 297 -15.15 5.25 -3.05
C ASP A 297 -13.85 5.82 -2.46
N VAL A 298 -13.11 6.62 -3.25
CA VAL A 298 -11.91 7.31 -2.77
C VAL A 298 -12.22 8.20 -1.56
N THR A 299 -13.33 8.94 -1.62
CA THR A 299 -13.77 9.79 -0.51
C THR A 299 -13.98 8.97 0.76
N ASN A 300 -14.67 7.82 0.67
CA ASN A 300 -14.94 6.98 1.82
C ASN A 300 -13.67 6.33 2.38
N ALA A 301 -12.73 5.90 1.55
CA ALA A 301 -11.44 5.38 2.02
C ALA A 301 -10.67 6.43 2.86
N ILE A 302 -10.78 7.71 2.50
CA ILE A 302 -10.19 8.82 3.27
C ILE A 302 -10.94 9.03 4.59
N LEU A 303 -12.28 8.99 4.58
CA LEU A 303 -13.09 9.11 5.80
C LEU A 303 -12.90 7.93 6.76
N ASP A 304 -12.59 6.75 6.23
CA ASP A 304 -12.21 5.57 7.01
C ASP A 304 -10.87 5.78 7.73
N GLY A 305 -10.05 6.71 7.24
CA GLY A 305 -8.79 7.13 7.84
C GLY A 305 -7.59 6.42 7.23
N THR A 306 -7.59 6.17 5.92
CA THR A 306 -6.40 5.68 5.20
C THR A 306 -5.25 6.70 5.25
N ASP A 307 -4.00 6.25 5.38
CA ASP A 307 -2.84 7.14 5.30
C ASP A 307 -2.54 7.51 3.85
N ALA A 308 -2.71 6.55 2.94
CA ALA A 308 -2.48 6.74 1.52
C ALA A 308 -3.54 6.07 0.65
N ILE A 309 -3.67 6.59 -0.56
CA ILE A 309 -4.47 6.03 -1.67
C ILE A 309 -3.54 5.75 -2.85
N MET A 310 -3.83 4.71 -3.62
CA MET A 310 -2.90 4.21 -4.65
C MET A 310 -3.51 4.14 -6.05
N LEU A 311 -2.80 4.71 -7.02
CA LEU A 311 -3.05 4.53 -8.46
C LEU A 311 -2.20 3.37 -8.98
N SER A 312 -2.84 2.50 -9.77
CA SER A 312 -2.25 1.30 -10.36
C SER A 312 -2.12 1.47 -11.88
N GLY A 313 -3.05 0.91 -12.65
CA GLY A 313 -3.05 1.02 -14.10
C GLY A 313 -3.22 2.46 -14.58
N GLU A 314 -3.93 3.29 -13.81
CA GLU A 314 -4.23 4.70 -14.11
C GLU A 314 -2.96 5.51 -14.38
N SER A 315 -1.94 5.38 -13.53
CA SER A 315 -0.66 6.08 -13.68
C SER A 315 0.40 5.29 -14.43
N ALA A 316 0.28 3.96 -14.50
CA ALA A 316 1.29 3.11 -15.14
C ALA A 316 1.09 2.94 -16.65
N ASN A 317 -0.16 2.70 -17.08
CA ASN A 317 -0.53 2.31 -18.44
C ASN A 317 -1.75 3.07 -19.00
N GLY A 318 -2.36 3.96 -18.21
CA GLY A 318 -3.55 4.71 -18.59
C GLY A 318 -3.25 5.83 -19.59
N SER A 319 -4.28 6.27 -20.30
CA SER A 319 -4.18 7.40 -21.25
C SER A 319 -4.08 8.77 -20.57
N TRP A 320 -4.42 8.86 -19.28
CA TRP A 320 -4.54 10.12 -18.53
C TRP A 320 -3.77 10.09 -17.19
N PRO A 321 -2.46 9.75 -17.18
CA PRO A 321 -1.72 9.47 -15.95
C PRO A 321 -1.53 10.71 -15.08
N VAL A 322 -1.35 11.91 -15.67
CA VAL A 322 -1.21 13.17 -14.92
C VAL A 322 -2.57 13.58 -14.35
N GLU A 323 -3.62 13.54 -15.16
CA GLU A 323 -4.97 13.93 -14.78
C GLU A 323 -5.55 13.00 -13.70
N ALA A 324 -5.21 11.71 -13.72
CA ALA A 324 -5.57 10.78 -12.66
C ALA A 324 -4.96 11.20 -11.31
N VAL A 325 -3.67 11.58 -11.31
CA VAL A 325 -2.98 12.07 -10.11
C VAL A 325 -3.60 13.38 -9.62
N GLU A 326 -3.80 14.36 -10.50
CA GLU A 326 -4.45 15.63 -10.15
C GLU A 326 -5.87 15.45 -9.62
N THR A 327 -6.63 14.52 -10.23
CA THR A 327 -8.00 14.21 -9.80
C THR A 327 -7.99 13.57 -8.43
N MET A 328 -7.09 12.62 -8.18
CA MET A 328 -6.91 12.02 -6.86
C MET A 328 -6.55 13.07 -5.80
N VAL A 329 -5.68 14.03 -6.13
CA VAL A 329 -5.33 15.16 -5.26
C VAL A 329 -6.54 16.04 -4.95
N LYS A 330 -7.36 16.36 -5.97
CA LYS A 330 -8.59 17.16 -5.81
C LYS A 330 -9.60 16.46 -4.91
N ILE A 331 -9.85 15.16 -5.13
CA ILE A 331 -10.75 14.35 -4.30
C ILE A 331 -10.23 14.30 -2.87
N ALA A 332 -8.94 14.03 -2.67
CA ALA A 332 -8.38 13.93 -1.34
C ALA A 332 -8.46 15.25 -0.56
N THR A 333 -8.07 16.35 -1.19
CA THR A 333 -8.15 17.68 -0.58
C THR A 333 -9.59 18.03 -0.19
N LYS A 334 -10.55 17.73 -1.06
CA LYS A 334 -11.96 17.99 -0.77
C LYS A 334 -12.52 17.07 0.32
N SER A 335 -12.10 15.80 0.33
CA SER A 335 -12.53 14.81 1.32
C SER A 335 -12.02 15.15 2.71
N GLU A 336 -10.81 15.67 2.81
CA GLU A 336 -10.19 16.07 4.07
C GLU A 336 -10.91 17.23 4.76
N GLU A 337 -11.68 18.06 4.05
CA GLU A 337 -12.53 19.09 4.65
C GLU A 337 -13.65 18.50 5.53
N MET A 338 -14.00 17.23 5.32
CA MET A 338 -15.02 16.52 6.10
C MET A 338 -14.43 15.79 7.32
N LEU A 339 -13.10 15.74 7.43
CA LEU A 339 -12.45 15.13 8.60
C LEU A 339 -12.56 16.06 9.81
N SER A 340 -12.79 15.47 10.98
CA SER A 340 -12.81 16.17 12.26
C SER A 340 -11.74 15.61 13.17
N TYR A 341 -10.78 16.46 13.57
CA TYR A 341 -9.79 16.10 14.57
C TYR A 341 -10.42 15.71 15.90
N GLU A 342 -11.47 16.41 16.34
CA GLU A 342 -12.17 16.08 17.60
C GLU A 342 -12.74 14.66 17.56
N LEU A 343 -13.36 14.28 16.44
CA LEU A 343 -13.85 12.91 16.24
C LEU A 343 -12.70 11.90 16.24
N ALA A 344 -11.63 12.17 15.50
CA ALA A 344 -10.46 11.28 15.46
C ALA A 344 -9.82 11.09 16.83
N SER A 345 -9.63 12.19 17.58
CA SER A 345 -9.07 12.22 18.93
C SER A 345 -9.97 11.47 19.92
N SER A 346 -11.29 11.62 19.83
CA SER A 346 -12.25 10.88 20.69
C SER A 346 -12.24 9.36 20.47
N LYS A 347 -11.92 8.91 19.26
CA LYS A 347 -11.80 7.48 18.92
C LYS A 347 -10.47 6.88 19.37
N ALA A 348 -9.43 7.70 19.55
CA ALA A 348 -8.12 7.26 20.02
C ALA A 348 -8.15 6.92 21.54
N LYS A 349 -8.65 5.72 21.86
CA LYS A 349 -8.90 5.28 23.25
C LYS A 349 -7.66 4.84 24.02
N LYS A 350 -6.56 4.49 23.33
CA LYS A 350 -5.33 3.98 23.94
C LYS A 350 -4.11 4.54 23.23
N HIS A 351 -3.11 4.95 24.02
CA HIS A 351 -1.83 5.43 23.54
C HIS A 351 -0.74 4.47 24.03
N ILE A 352 -0.22 3.64 23.13
CA ILE A 352 0.88 2.73 23.44
C ILE A 352 2.04 3.02 22.47
N PRO A 353 3.21 3.43 22.97
CA PRO A 353 3.57 3.71 24.36
C PRO A 353 2.91 5.00 24.92
N ALA A 354 2.67 5.03 26.23
CA ALA A 354 1.85 6.05 26.87
C ALA A 354 2.44 7.47 26.77
N VAL A 355 3.70 7.67 27.16
CA VAL A 355 4.31 9.02 27.19
C VAL A 355 4.38 9.63 25.78
N PRO A 356 4.99 8.97 24.77
CA PRO A 356 4.99 9.50 23.40
C PRO A 356 3.60 9.78 22.85
N GLY A 357 2.64 8.88 23.06
CA GLY A 357 1.29 9.08 22.54
C GLY A 357 0.52 10.20 23.25
N VAL A 358 0.67 10.37 24.57
CA VAL A 358 0.06 11.47 25.32
C VAL A 358 0.65 12.81 24.88
N ILE A 359 1.97 12.91 24.70
CA ILE A 359 2.63 14.12 24.23
C ILE A 359 2.22 14.46 22.80
N SER A 360 2.19 13.47 21.90
CA SER A 360 1.69 13.67 20.53
C SER A 360 0.25 14.17 20.51
N ARG A 361 -0.63 13.59 21.33
CA ARG A 361 -2.02 14.07 21.43
C ARG A 361 -2.11 15.48 22.01
N ALA A 362 -1.33 15.80 23.05
CA ALA A 362 -1.27 17.14 23.63
C ALA A 362 -0.81 18.17 22.59
N ALA A 363 0.19 17.83 21.77
CA ALA A 363 0.65 18.67 20.66
C ALA A 363 -0.44 18.87 19.60
N CYS A 364 -1.15 17.80 19.20
CA CYS A 364 -2.26 17.92 18.25
C CYS A 364 -3.42 18.76 18.79
N ASN A 365 -3.78 18.60 20.08
CA ASN A 365 -4.80 19.41 20.74
C ASN A 365 -4.39 20.89 20.75
N ALA A 366 -3.16 21.20 21.20
CA ALA A 366 -2.64 22.56 21.20
C ALA A 366 -2.65 23.17 19.79
N ALA A 367 -2.24 22.40 18.78
CA ALA A 367 -2.26 22.85 17.39
C ALA A 367 -3.68 23.15 16.89
N HIS A 368 -4.65 22.31 17.25
CA HIS A 368 -6.05 22.47 16.87
C HIS A 368 -6.71 23.69 17.54
N GLU A 369 -6.50 23.89 18.85
CA GLU A 369 -7.07 25.01 19.61
C GLU A 369 -6.45 26.35 19.19
N LEU A 370 -5.13 26.38 19.02
CA LEU A 370 -4.39 27.59 18.65
C LEU A 370 -4.44 27.89 17.15
N LYS A 371 -5.11 27.04 16.35
CA LYS A 371 -5.14 27.12 14.88
C LYS A 371 -3.72 27.26 14.31
N SER A 372 -2.80 26.44 14.84
CA SER A 372 -1.40 26.47 14.46
C SER A 372 -1.22 26.15 12.98
N ALA A 373 -0.30 26.86 12.33
CA ALA A 373 -0.01 26.67 10.91
C ALA A 373 0.64 25.30 10.64
N ALA A 374 1.42 24.78 11.61
CA ALA A 374 2.04 23.46 11.53
C ALA A 374 2.37 22.88 12.91
N ILE A 375 2.49 21.55 12.95
CA ILE A 375 3.20 20.82 14.00
C ILE A 375 4.60 20.50 13.46
N VAL A 376 5.64 21.05 14.08
CA VAL A 376 7.03 20.80 13.68
C VAL A 376 7.61 19.69 14.56
N SER A 377 7.86 18.51 13.98
CA SER A 377 8.39 17.37 14.72
C SER A 377 9.86 17.13 14.41
N LEU A 378 10.69 17.09 15.44
CA LEU A 378 12.10 16.69 15.34
C LEU A 378 12.23 15.20 15.62
N THR A 379 12.94 14.48 14.75
CA THR A 379 13.06 13.04 14.89
C THR A 379 14.30 12.47 14.21
N GLN A 380 14.92 11.48 14.86
CA GLN A 380 16.02 10.68 14.30
C GLN A 380 15.54 9.36 13.66
N SER A 381 14.42 8.78 14.11
CA SER A 381 13.94 7.45 13.66
C SER A 381 12.62 7.48 12.88
N GLY A 382 11.88 8.59 12.99
CA GLY A 382 10.54 8.81 12.44
C GLY A 382 9.42 8.53 13.45
N ALA A 383 9.75 8.01 14.65
CA ALA A 383 8.76 7.60 15.64
C ALA A 383 7.84 8.75 16.08
N THR A 384 8.37 9.94 16.37
CA THR A 384 7.58 11.11 16.76
C THR A 384 6.56 11.49 15.67
N ALA A 385 7.00 11.55 14.41
CA ALA A 385 6.13 11.90 13.28
C ALA A 385 4.98 10.89 13.11
N LYS A 386 5.28 9.58 13.23
CA LYS A 386 4.26 8.51 13.17
C LYS A 386 3.23 8.65 14.29
N ARG A 387 3.66 8.97 15.52
CA ARG A 387 2.73 9.13 16.66
C ARG A 387 1.86 10.37 16.55
N ILE A 388 2.38 11.47 16.02
CA ILE A 388 1.59 12.67 15.73
C ILE A 388 0.60 12.35 14.59
N SER A 389 1.05 11.70 13.52
CA SER A 389 0.21 11.29 12.39
C SER A 389 -0.93 10.35 12.79
N GLN A 390 -0.67 9.43 13.74
CA GLN A 390 -1.68 8.55 14.34
C GLN A 390 -2.82 9.34 15.01
N CYS A 391 -2.54 10.54 15.52
CA CYS A 391 -3.57 11.40 16.13
C CYS A 391 -4.41 12.15 15.08
N ARG A 392 -4.11 12.01 13.78
CA ARG A 392 -4.85 12.63 12.65
C ARG A 392 -5.10 14.15 12.82
N PRO A 393 -4.07 14.97 13.09
CA PRO A 393 -4.24 16.41 13.27
C PRO A 393 -4.77 17.12 12.02
N ASP A 394 -5.36 18.30 12.23
CA ASP A 394 -5.75 19.22 11.15
C ASP A 394 -4.56 19.99 10.59
N ALA A 395 -3.60 20.32 11.45
CA ALA A 395 -2.37 20.98 11.05
C ALA A 395 -1.44 20.01 10.31
N PRO A 396 -0.70 20.47 9.27
CA PRO A 396 0.35 19.68 8.65
C PRO A 396 1.47 19.38 9.65
N ILE A 397 2.09 18.21 9.50
CA ILE A 397 3.20 17.76 10.35
C ILE A 397 4.50 17.94 9.58
N VAL A 398 5.26 18.99 9.89
CA VAL A 398 6.57 19.25 9.27
C VAL A 398 7.62 18.46 10.03
N THR A 399 8.11 17.37 9.43
CA THR A 399 9.05 16.47 10.10
C THR A 399 10.48 16.80 9.73
N VAL A 400 11.22 17.36 10.66
CA VAL A 400 12.64 17.70 10.47
C VAL A 400 13.52 16.56 10.96
N THR A 401 14.39 16.06 10.08
CA THR A 401 15.31 14.94 10.34
C THR A 401 16.64 15.16 9.62
N PRO A 402 17.79 14.77 10.20
CA PRO A 402 19.06 14.82 9.47
C PRO A 402 19.22 13.67 8.47
N ASN A 403 18.33 12.68 8.50
CA ASN A 403 18.45 11.45 7.71
C ASN A 403 17.40 11.39 6.60
N GLU A 404 17.85 11.42 5.34
CA GLU A 404 17.01 11.32 4.13
C GLU A 404 16.22 10.00 4.07
N ARG A 405 16.77 8.89 4.56
CA ARG A 405 16.04 7.61 4.62
C ARG A 405 14.86 7.70 5.57
N VAL A 406 15.04 8.37 6.71
CA VAL A 406 13.97 8.59 7.70
C VAL A 406 12.91 9.54 7.15
N ALA A 407 13.31 10.58 6.42
CA ALA A 407 12.39 11.46 5.71
C ALA A 407 11.46 10.67 4.77
N LYS A 408 12.04 9.81 3.92
CA LYS A 408 11.28 8.96 2.98
C LYS A 408 10.42 7.91 3.70
N LYS A 409 10.90 7.36 4.83
CA LYS A 409 10.16 6.41 5.68
C LYS A 409 8.85 6.98 6.24
N VAL A 410 8.81 8.27 6.53
CA VAL A 410 7.62 8.94 7.08
C VAL A 410 6.79 9.66 6.03
N ALA A 411 7.25 9.73 4.77
CA ALA A 411 6.57 10.43 3.68
C ALA A 411 5.17 9.89 3.38
N LEU A 412 4.91 8.60 3.68
CA LEU A 412 3.60 7.97 3.56
C LEU A 412 2.71 8.07 4.80
N CYS A 413 3.17 8.68 5.89
CA CYS A 413 2.31 8.89 7.07
C CYS A 413 1.36 10.06 6.83
N PHE A 414 0.07 9.92 7.16
CA PHE A 414 -0.93 10.97 7.00
C PHE A 414 -0.49 12.32 7.59
N GLY A 415 -0.61 13.38 6.81
CA GLY A 415 -0.28 14.75 7.24
C GLY A 415 1.22 15.07 7.31
N VAL A 416 2.11 14.10 7.09
CA VAL A 416 3.56 14.29 7.28
C VAL A 416 4.25 14.87 6.04
N TYR A 417 5.03 15.93 6.23
CA TYR A 417 5.88 16.57 5.24
C TYR A 417 7.32 16.60 5.75
N PRO A 418 8.17 15.68 5.28
CA PRO A 418 9.54 15.62 5.76
C PRO A 418 10.41 16.73 5.18
N VAL A 419 11.37 17.20 5.98
CA VAL A 419 12.41 18.18 5.62
C VAL A 419 13.74 17.65 6.14
N VAL A 420 14.73 17.50 5.25
CA VAL A 420 16.06 17.02 5.61
C VAL A 420 16.94 18.20 6.06
N ALA A 421 17.44 18.16 7.30
CA ALA A 421 18.32 19.18 7.85
C ALA A 421 19.28 18.59 8.90
N GLU A 422 20.59 18.74 8.70
CA GLU A 422 21.65 18.13 9.55
C GLU A 422 21.70 18.71 10.98
N ASN A 423 21.55 20.03 11.12
CA ASN A 423 21.73 20.75 12.39
C ASN A 423 20.39 21.14 13.04
N ALA A 424 19.39 20.28 12.92
CA ALA A 424 18.06 20.54 13.45
C ALA A 424 18.03 20.44 14.99
N THR A 425 17.59 21.51 15.63
CA THR A 425 17.46 21.66 17.09
C THR A 425 16.07 22.22 17.40
N MET A 426 15.63 22.15 18.66
CA MET A 426 14.35 22.76 19.04
C MET A 426 14.33 24.28 18.84
N GLU A 427 15.49 24.92 18.87
CA GLU A 427 15.65 26.37 18.72
C GLU A 427 15.52 26.83 17.26
N ASN A 428 15.90 26.01 16.29
CA ASN A 428 15.89 26.37 14.86
C ASN A 428 14.87 25.58 14.01
N ALA A 429 14.16 24.60 14.58
CA ALA A 429 13.23 23.76 13.83
C ALA A 429 12.13 24.55 13.12
N VAL A 430 11.56 25.57 13.78
CA VAL A 430 10.54 26.44 13.18
C VAL A 430 11.13 27.31 12.07
N GLU A 431 12.36 27.78 12.21
CA GLU A 431 13.05 28.53 11.16
C GLU A 431 13.34 27.64 9.94
N ILE A 432 13.71 26.37 10.15
CA ILE A 432 13.85 25.39 9.07
C ILE A 432 12.51 25.17 8.36
N ALA A 433 11.41 24.99 9.11
CA ALA A 433 10.07 24.83 8.54
C ALA A 433 9.62 26.08 7.75
N LYS A 434 9.97 27.27 8.23
CA LYS A 434 9.71 28.56 7.56
C LYS A 434 10.47 28.67 6.25
N ASN A 435 11.77 28.37 6.26
CA ASN A 435 12.62 28.40 5.06
C ASN A 435 12.19 27.37 4.02
N ALA A 436 11.61 26.24 4.45
CA ALA A 436 11.01 25.25 3.58
C ALA A 436 9.57 25.62 3.12
N GLY A 437 9.04 26.78 3.56
CA GLY A 437 7.76 27.34 3.09
C GLY A 437 6.51 26.79 3.76
N PHE A 438 6.63 26.07 4.89
CA PHE A 438 5.47 25.48 5.58
C PHE A 438 4.82 26.41 6.60
N VAL A 439 5.54 27.40 7.11
CA VAL A 439 5.05 28.42 8.06
C VAL A 439 5.57 29.80 7.69
N LYS A 440 4.92 30.86 8.17
CA LYS A 440 5.26 32.27 7.91
C LYS A 440 5.43 33.02 9.23
N ALA A 441 6.07 34.20 9.16
CA ALA A 441 6.19 35.07 10.32
C ALA A 441 4.80 35.41 10.90
N ASN A 442 4.70 35.42 12.23
CA ASN A 442 3.48 35.54 13.03
C ASN A 442 2.52 34.33 13.05
N ASP A 443 2.84 33.24 12.34
CA ASP A 443 2.10 31.99 12.54
C ASP A 443 2.38 31.43 13.94
N THR A 444 1.45 30.62 14.46
CA THR A 444 1.71 29.78 15.63
C THR A 444 2.15 28.40 15.18
N ALA A 445 3.22 27.86 15.77
CA ALA A 445 3.72 26.51 15.51
C ALA A 445 3.83 25.72 16.81
N VAL A 446 3.56 24.42 16.74
CA VAL A 446 3.75 23.47 17.85
C VAL A 446 4.96 22.60 17.55
N VAL A 447 6.02 22.72 18.35
CA VAL A 447 7.24 21.92 18.22
C VAL A 447 7.16 20.69 19.12
N VAL A 448 7.47 19.52 18.57
CA VAL A 448 7.47 18.24 19.28
C VAL A 448 8.80 17.54 19.08
N ALA A 449 9.41 17.08 20.17
CA ALA A 449 10.70 16.41 20.12
C ALA A 449 10.86 15.35 21.22
N GLY A 450 12.01 14.69 21.19
CA GLY A 450 12.52 13.88 22.28
C GLY A 450 13.77 14.50 22.88
N VAL A 451 13.84 14.56 24.21
CA VAL A 451 15.02 15.04 24.94
C VAL A 451 15.42 13.98 25.98
N PRO A 452 16.63 13.40 25.91
CA PRO A 452 17.70 13.65 24.94
C PRO A 452 17.34 13.21 23.50
N ALA A 453 17.89 13.91 22.49
CA ALA A 453 17.54 13.75 21.07
C ALA A 453 17.77 12.35 20.46
N ASN A 454 18.50 11.48 21.17
CA ASN A 454 18.96 10.18 20.65
C ASN A 454 18.31 8.97 21.34
N GLU A 455 17.37 9.16 22.26
CA GLU A 455 16.74 8.05 22.99
C GLU A 455 15.41 7.57 22.39
N GLY A 456 15.00 8.12 21.24
CA GLY A 456 13.77 7.70 20.55
C GLY A 456 12.47 8.00 21.31
N ASN A 457 12.55 8.78 22.40
CA ASN A 457 11.44 9.07 23.29
C ASN A 457 10.82 10.42 22.94
N THR A 458 9.56 10.46 22.48
CA THR A 458 8.81 11.72 22.37
C THR A 458 8.33 12.15 23.76
N ASN A 459 8.84 13.26 24.29
CA ASN A 459 8.54 13.68 25.67
C ASN A 459 8.37 15.19 25.88
N ILE A 460 8.59 16.03 24.85
CA ILE A 460 8.46 17.48 24.97
C ILE A 460 7.55 18.06 23.88
N VAL A 461 6.78 19.07 24.28
CA VAL A 461 5.98 19.92 23.40
C VAL A 461 6.25 21.39 23.76
N LYS A 462 6.41 22.24 22.75
CA LYS A 462 6.63 23.68 22.88
C LYS A 462 5.72 24.39 21.89
N VAL A 463 5.06 25.46 22.33
CA VAL A 463 4.32 26.37 21.44
C VAL A 463 5.15 27.62 21.24
N GLU A 464 5.31 28.06 20.01
CA GLU A 464 5.98 29.32 19.71
C GLU A 464 5.34 30.07 18.54
N VAL A 465 5.51 31.39 18.55
CA VAL A 465 5.14 32.26 17.44
C VAL A 465 6.35 32.39 16.53
N VAL A 466 6.15 32.16 15.23
CA VAL A 466 7.19 32.25 14.21
C VAL A 466 7.66 33.70 14.10
N LYS A 467 8.96 33.93 14.25
CA LYS A 467 9.57 35.27 14.16
C LYS A 467 9.77 35.74 12.72
#